data_AF-K7Z0H5-F1
#
_entry.id   AF-K7Z0H5-F1
#
_cell.length_a   1.000
_cell.length_b   1.000
_cell.length_c   1.000
_cell.angle_alpha   90.00
_cell.angle_beta   90.00
_cell.angle_gamma   90.00
#
_symmetry.space_group_name_H-M   'P 1'
#
loop_
_entity.id
_entity.type
_entity.pdbx_description
1 polymer ?
#
loop_
_entity_poly.entity_id
_entity_poly.type
_entity_poly.pdbx_seq_one_letter_code
_entity_poly.pdbx_strand_id
1 'polypeptide(L)'
;MAKAFHVSKTQLYQQLTKLEDAGILSSREIGNLRIYFFNPRSPIKNELRALLEKYIDTNMPKESNPDFYLIRKRPRSRGKKLGGAYERSK
;
A
#
# COMPACT_ATOMS: atom_id res chain seq x y z
N MET A 1 2.32 -2.96 5.09
CA MET A 1 1.14 -2.10 5.30
C MET A 1 1.06 -1.68 6.76
N ALA A 2 0.69 -2.55 7.72
CA ALA A 2 0.57 -2.18 9.14
C ALA A 2 1.77 -1.40 9.73
N LYS A 3 3.01 -1.86 9.49
CA LYS A 3 4.23 -1.18 9.97
C LYS A 3 4.44 0.23 9.41
N ALA A 4 4.02 0.48 8.16
CA ALA A 4 4.22 1.78 7.51
C ALA A 4 3.27 2.85 8.06
N PHE A 5 2.09 2.43 8.52
CA PHE A 5 1.08 3.33 9.08
C PHE A 5 1.08 3.32 10.62
N HIS A 6 2.04 2.65 11.26
CA HIS A 6 2.11 2.50 12.73
C HIS A 6 0.80 1.97 13.36
N VAL A 7 0.01 1.19 12.62
CA VAL A 7 -1.26 0.61 13.09
C VAL A 7 -1.12 -0.88 13.36
N SER A 8 -1.95 -1.40 14.27
CA SER A 8 -2.01 -2.83 14.52
C SER A 8 -2.56 -3.59 13.30
N LYS A 9 -2.14 -4.85 13.12
CA LYS A 9 -2.67 -5.70 12.03
C LYS A 9 -4.17 -5.92 12.17
N THR A 10 -4.65 -6.13 13.39
CA THR A 10 -6.07 -6.37 13.68
C THR A 10 -6.94 -5.19 13.29
N GLN A 11 -6.52 -3.97 13.64
CA GLN A 11 -7.24 -2.75 13.25
C GLN A 11 -7.28 -2.57 11.74
N LEU A 12 -6.16 -2.87 11.06
CA LEU A 12 -6.10 -2.80 9.60
C LEU A 12 -7.03 -3.84 8.95
N TYR A 13 -7.10 -5.06 9.49
CA TYR A 13 -8.04 -6.07 9.00
C TYR A 13 -9.49 -5.66 9.20
N GLN A 14 -9.87 -5.20 10.39
CA GLN A 14 -11.22 -4.72 10.65
C GLN A 14 -11.62 -3.58 9.71
N GLN A 15 -10.70 -2.66 9.41
CA GLN A 15 -10.98 -1.57 8.48
C GLN A 15 -11.15 -2.06 7.04
N LEU A 16 -10.33 -3.01 6.61
CA LEU A 16 -10.48 -3.62 5.28
C LEU A 16 -11.80 -4.39 5.16
N THR A 17 -12.21 -5.13 6.19
CA THR A 17 -13.49 -5.83 6.23
C THR A 17 -14.65 -4.84 6.12
N LYS A 18 -14.64 -3.75 6.90
CA LYS A 18 -15.68 -2.71 6.80
C LYS A 18 -15.79 -2.09 5.39
N LEU A 19 -14.65 -1.88 4.73
CA LEU A 19 -14.62 -1.32 3.38
C LEU A 19 -15.06 -2.33 2.31
N GLU A 20 -14.82 -3.62 2.54
CA GLU A 20 -15.32 -4.72 1.72
C GLU A 20 -16.85 -4.86 1.88
N ASP A 21 -17.35 -4.84 3.12
CA ASP A 21 -18.78 -4.90 3.44
C ASP A 21 -19.55 -3.69 2.88
N ALA A 22 -18.93 -2.50 2.88
CA ALA A 22 -19.48 -1.30 2.26
C ALA A 22 -19.44 -1.33 0.71
N GLY A 23 -18.90 -2.39 0.09
CA GLY A 23 -18.82 -2.56 -1.36
C GLY A 23 -17.78 -1.67 -2.06
N ILE A 24 -16.92 -0.99 -1.29
CA ILE A 24 -15.85 -0.11 -1.80
C ILE A 24 -14.67 -0.95 -2.28
N LEU A 25 -14.31 -1.97 -1.49
CA LEU A 25 -13.25 -2.91 -1.82
C LEU A 25 -13.84 -4.27 -2.22
N SER A 26 -13.03 -5.05 -2.93
CA SER A 26 -13.26 -6.46 -3.18
C SER A 26 -11.95 -7.19 -2.91
N SER A 27 -12.03 -8.41 -2.39
CA SER A 27 -10.86 -9.24 -2.13
C SER A 27 -10.76 -10.44 -3.06
N ARG A 28 -9.52 -10.94 -3.22
CA ARG A 28 -9.20 -12.21 -3.86
C ARG A 28 -8.18 -12.94 -3.02
N GLU A 29 -8.40 -14.23 -2.81
CA GLU A 29 -7.44 -15.10 -2.16
C GLU A 29 -6.43 -15.65 -3.16
N ILE A 30 -5.16 -15.56 -2.81
CA ILE A 30 -4.03 -16.14 -3.54
C ILE A 30 -3.21 -16.93 -2.53
N GLY A 31 -3.48 -18.24 -2.46
CA GLY A 31 -2.96 -19.10 -1.41
C GLY A 31 -3.41 -18.63 -0.03
N ASN A 32 -2.45 -18.35 0.84
CA ASN A 32 -2.64 -17.85 2.20
C ASN A 32 -2.64 -16.30 2.30
N LEU A 33 -2.62 -15.59 1.16
CA LEU A 33 -2.74 -14.13 1.12
C LEU A 33 -4.12 -13.72 0.61
N ARG A 34 -4.76 -12.78 1.30
CA ARG A 34 -5.94 -12.06 0.79
C ARG A 34 -5.49 -10.71 0.24
N ILE A 35 -5.72 -10.50 -1.05
CA ILE A 35 -5.40 -9.26 -1.76
C ILE A 35 -6.67 -8.45 -1.92
N TYR A 36 -6.62 -7.18 -1.52
CA TYR A 36 -7.72 -6.24 -1.67
C TYR A 36 -7.48 -5.29 -2.84
N PHE A 37 -8.56 -4.98 -3.57
CA PHE A 37 -8.57 -4.04 -4.68
C PHE A 37 -9.88 -3.22 -4.63
N PHE A 38 -9.87 -2.04 -5.25
CA PHE A 38 -11.11 -1.28 -5.41
C PHE A 38 -12.12 -2.09 -6.23
N ASN A 39 -13.36 -2.16 -5.73
CA ASN A 39 -14.42 -2.89 -6.40
C ASN A 39 -14.67 -2.27 -7.79
N PRO A 40 -14.47 -3.01 -8.90
CA PRO A 40 -14.67 -2.48 -10.24
C PRO A 40 -16.12 -2.13 -10.54
N ARG A 41 -17.08 -2.70 -9.79
CA ARG A 41 -18.52 -2.44 -9.94
C ARG A 41 -19.01 -1.26 -9.10
N SER A 42 -18.14 -0.66 -8.29
CA SER A 42 -18.53 0.47 -7.46
C SER A 42 -18.75 1.73 -8.32
N PRO A 43 -19.93 2.37 -8.27
CA PRO A 43 -20.23 3.55 -9.08
C PRO A 43 -19.36 4.76 -8.69
N ILE A 44 -18.99 4.85 -7.41
CA ILE A 44 -18.22 5.96 -6.83
C ILE A 44 -16.70 5.76 -6.89
N LYS A 45 -16.22 4.66 -7.49
CA LYS A 45 -14.79 4.31 -7.51
C LYS A 45 -13.92 5.44 -8.05
N ASN A 46 -14.34 6.05 -9.15
CA ASN A 46 -13.55 7.08 -9.84
C ASN A 46 -13.50 8.37 -9.02
N GLU A 47 -14.64 8.77 -8.45
CA GLU A 47 -14.76 9.94 -7.59
C GLU A 47 -13.95 9.79 -6.30
N LEU A 48 -14.08 8.64 -5.64
CA LEU A 48 -13.31 8.33 -4.44
C LEU A 48 -11.81 8.33 -4.71
N ARG A 49 -11.40 7.76 -5.85
CA ARG A 49 -9.99 7.77 -6.26
C ARG A 49 -9.48 9.19 -6.47
N ALA A 50 -10.21 10.01 -7.22
CA ALA A 50 -9.83 11.40 -7.47
C ALA A 50 -9.77 12.22 -6.18
N LEU A 51 -10.70 11.99 -5.25
CA LEU A 51 -10.70 12.63 -3.94
C LEU A 51 -9.44 12.24 -3.14
N LEU A 52 -9.13 10.95 -3.07
CA LEU A 52 -7.96 10.45 -2.34
C LEU A 52 -6.65 10.97 -2.96
N GLU A 53 -6.54 10.97 -4.29
CA GLU A 53 -5.38 11.52 -5.01
C GLU A 53 -5.20 13.01 -4.65
N LYS A 54 -6.27 13.80 -4.72
CA LYS A 54 -6.24 15.23 -4.33
C LYS A 54 -5.81 15.42 -2.88
N TYR A 55 -6.33 14.62 -1.95
CA TYR A 55 -5.97 14.70 -0.53
C TYR A 55 -4.50 14.35 -0.28
N ILE A 56 -3.99 13.33 -0.96
CA ILE A 56 -2.58 12.92 -0.87
C ILE A 56 -1.70 14.03 -1.42
N ASP A 57 -2.01 14.55 -2.60
CA ASP A 57 -1.22 15.62 -3.24
C ASP A 57 -1.21 16.91 -2.43
N THR A 58 -2.32 17.23 -1.74
CA THR A 58 -2.46 18.47 -0.97
C THR A 58 -1.83 18.36 0.42
N ASN A 59 -2.01 17.23 1.11
CA ASN A 59 -1.67 17.11 2.52
C ASN A 59 -0.38 16.32 2.79
N MET A 60 0.10 15.52 1.84
CA MET A 60 1.32 14.73 2.05
C MET A 60 2.55 15.54 1.62
N PRO A 61 3.47 15.87 2.54
CA PRO A 61 4.71 16.54 2.16
C PRO A 61 5.51 15.64 1.22
N LYS A 62 5.99 16.19 0.09
CA LYS A 62 6.72 15.44 -0.95
C LYS A 62 7.92 14.66 -0.42
N GLU A 63 8.51 15.09 0.69
CA GLU A 63 9.64 14.45 1.39
C GLU A 63 9.26 13.21 2.23
N SER A 64 7.98 13.00 2.54
CA SER A 64 7.49 11.84 3.32
C SER A 64 7.11 10.63 2.46
N ASN A 65 7.08 10.79 1.13
CA ASN A 65 6.84 9.71 0.17
C ASN A 65 7.83 8.53 0.23
N PRO A 66 9.15 8.70 0.41
CA PRO A 66 10.09 7.59 0.32
C PRO A 66 9.80 6.50 1.36
N ASP A 67 9.42 6.85 2.58
CA ASP A 67 9.20 5.86 3.65
C ASP A 67 7.94 5.00 3.43
N PHE A 68 6.92 5.53 2.76
CA PHE A 68 5.71 4.76 2.42
C PHE A 68 5.88 3.89 1.17
N TYR A 69 6.59 4.40 0.15
CA TYR A 69 6.66 3.78 -1.17
C TYR A 69 7.96 3.01 -1.44
N LEU A 70 9.08 3.31 -0.76
CA LEU A 70 10.39 2.68 -1.02
C LEU A 70 10.71 1.46 -0.13
N ILE A 71 9.79 1.03 0.74
CA ILE A 71 10.02 -0.19 1.52
C ILE A 71 10.10 -1.38 0.55
N ARG A 72 11.30 -1.95 0.40
CA ARG A 72 11.52 -3.16 -0.41
C ARG A 72 10.72 -4.31 0.21
N LYS A 73 9.64 -4.72 -0.46
CA LYS A 73 8.78 -5.83 0.01
C LYS A 73 9.30 -7.22 -0.38
N ARG A 74 10.20 -7.29 -1.37
CA ARG A 74 10.79 -8.55 -1.85
C ARG A 74 12.27 -8.65 -1.52
N PRO A 75 12.76 -9.84 -1.13
CA PRO A 75 14.19 -10.11 -1.00
C PRO A 75 14.94 -9.79 -2.30
N ARG A 76 16.20 -9.36 -2.18
CA ARG A 76 17.08 -9.30 -3.36
C ARG A 76 17.40 -10.72 -3.81
N SER A 77 17.32 -10.97 -5.12
CA SER A 77 17.76 -12.24 -5.70
C SER A 77 19.21 -12.52 -5.34
N ARG A 78 19.54 -13.79 -5.08
CA ARG A 78 20.91 -14.23 -4.77
C ARG A 78 21.85 -13.83 -5.92
N GLY A 79 23.01 -13.26 -5.60
CA GLY A 79 24.04 -12.86 -6.58
C GLY A 79 23.90 -11.45 -7.19
N LYS A 80 22.89 -10.67 -6.81
CA LYS A 80 22.69 -9.31 -7.36
C LYS A 80 23.62 -8.30 -6.66
N LYS A 81 24.64 -7.78 -7.35
CA LYS A 81 25.59 -6.76 -6.82
C LYS A 81 24.86 -5.53 -6.27
N LEU A 82 25.29 -5.04 -5.11
CA LEU A 82 24.87 -3.72 -4.60
C LEU A 82 25.46 -2.68 -5.56
N GLY A 83 24.64 -1.77 -6.07
CA GLY A 83 25.08 -0.72 -6.99
C GLY A 83 24.43 0.59 -6.59
N GLY A 84 25.13 1.70 -6.84
CA GLY A 84 24.73 3.05 -6.42
C GLY A 84 25.33 3.47 -5.08
N ALA A 85 24.61 4.28 -4.30
CA ALA A 85 25.06 4.96 -3.07
C ALA A 85 25.66 4.07 -1.95
N TYR A 86 25.66 2.73 -2.11
CA TYR A 86 26.18 1.74 -1.17
C TYR A 86 27.49 1.06 -1.63
N GLU A 87 28.13 1.51 -2.72
CA GLU A 87 29.45 0.99 -3.14
C GLU A 87 30.59 1.40 -2.20
N ARG A 88 30.41 2.47 -1.41
CA ARG A 88 31.44 3.01 -0.51
C ARG A 88 31.16 2.64 0.94
N SER A 89 31.33 1.37 1.26
CA SER A 89 31.56 0.93 2.64
C SER A 89 32.24 -0.43 2.55
N LYS A 90 33.55 -0.40 2.33
CA LYS A 90 34.41 -1.56 2.52
C LYS A 90 35.30 -1.29 3.72
#